data_AF-A0A927IFI9-F1
#
_entry.id   AF-A0A927IFI9-F1
#
_cell.length_a   1.000
_cell.length_b   1.000
_cell.length_c   1.000
_cell.angle_alpha   90.00
_cell.angle_beta   90.00
_cell.angle_gamma   90.00
#
_symmetry.space_group_name_H-M   'P 1'
#
loop_
_entity.id
_entity.type
_entity.pdbx_description
1 polymer ?
#
loop_
_entity_poly.entity_id
_entity_poly.type
_entity_poly.pdbx_seq_one_letter_code
_entity_poly.pdbx_strand_id
1 'polypeptide(L)'
;MADRSPNTERVYAGRVALYPTYYVQSGMVWNRPGFFELGRFAQWLITEPLPPKGARSTAVRFRSKRTANAVLTTVFEFLRFGSVHGWVPQEVVAQLSEPKYLSFLPARLCGGRTGRVPHLSGPDDQFHGGRRGHRVAAGCPDRAAA
;
A
#
# COMPACT_ATOMS: atom_id res chain seq x y z
N MET A 1 -14.11 -18.75 7.09
CA MET A 1 -13.15 -18.48 5.99
C MET A 1 -13.35 -17.02 5.60
N ALA A 2 -12.28 -16.22 5.65
CA ALA A 2 -12.39 -14.78 5.87
C ALA A 2 -13.08 -14.03 4.72
N ASP A 3 -14.20 -13.40 5.08
CA ASP A 3 -15.02 -12.44 4.35
C ASP A 3 -14.16 -11.24 3.91
N ARG A 4 -13.50 -11.33 2.75
CA ARG A 4 -12.91 -10.13 2.12
C ARG A 4 -14.01 -9.49 1.29
N SER A 5 -14.13 -8.17 1.41
CA SER A 5 -15.09 -7.44 0.59
C SER A 5 -14.84 -7.74 -0.90
N PRO A 6 -15.88 -7.93 -1.73
CA PRO A 6 -15.74 -8.21 -3.15
C PRO A 6 -14.89 -7.16 -3.89
N ASN A 7 -14.86 -5.92 -3.38
CA ASN A 7 -14.02 -4.85 -3.91
C ASN A 7 -12.52 -5.13 -3.69
N THR A 8 -12.15 -5.62 -2.50
CA THR A 8 -10.77 -6.00 -2.19
C THR A 8 -10.31 -7.13 -3.11
N GLU A 9 -11.13 -8.17 -3.30
CA GLU A 9 -10.80 -9.29 -4.18
C GLU A 9 -10.55 -8.82 -5.61
N ARG A 10 -11.43 -7.97 -6.16
CA ARG A 10 -11.25 -7.38 -7.50
C ARG A 10 -9.97 -6.58 -7.62
N VAL A 11 -9.62 -5.80 -6.60
CA VAL A 11 -8.37 -5.03 -6.58
C VAL A 11 -7.16 -5.96 -6.57
N TYR A 12 -7.16 -7.02 -5.75
CA TYR A 12 -6.07 -8.00 -5.71
C TYR A 12 -5.94 -8.75 -7.03
N ALA A 13 -7.04 -9.28 -7.56
CA ALA A 13 -7.07 -9.98 -8.85
C ALA A 13 -6.55 -9.09 -9.98
N GLY A 14 -7.00 -7.84 -10.05
CA GLY A 14 -6.53 -6.88 -11.05
C GLY A 14 -5.03 -6.57 -10.95
N ARG A 15 -4.47 -6.55 -9.74
CA ARG A 15 -3.02 -6.36 -9.54
C ARG A 15 -2.23 -7.59 -9.95
N VAL A 16 -2.68 -8.78 -9.54
CA VAL A 16 -2.02 -10.05 -9.92
C VAL A 16 -2.01 -10.22 -11.42
N ALA A 17 -3.13 -9.95 -12.11
CA ALA A 17 -3.28 -10.17 -13.55
C ALA A 17 -2.25 -9.41 -14.41
N LEU A 18 -1.71 -8.29 -13.93
CA LEU A 18 -0.67 -7.53 -14.65
C LEU A 18 0.62 -8.32 -14.81
N TYR A 19 0.94 -9.20 -13.86
CA TYR A 19 2.16 -9.97 -13.87
C TYR A 19 2.21 -11.04 -14.97
N PRO A 20 1.28 -12.02 -15.04
CA PRO A 20 1.29 -12.98 -16.14
C PRO A 20 1.04 -12.30 -17.50
N THR A 21 0.26 -11.21 -17.55
CA THR A 21 0.08 -10.43 -18.79
C THR A 21 1.40 -9.90 -19.33
N TYR A 22 2.23 -9.31 -18.47
CA TYR A 22 3.55 -8.81 -18.86
C TYR A 22 4.45 -9.94 -19.38
N TYR A 23 4.45 -11.10 -18.73
CA TYR A 23 5.27 -12.25 -19.15
C TYR A 23 4.79 -12.86 -20.47
N VAL A 24 3.47 -12.96 -20.68
CA VAL A 24 2.88 -13.38 -21.96
C VAL A 24 3.28 -12.41 -23.08
N GLN A 25 3.18 -11.11 -22.85
CA GLN A 25 3.59 -10.09 -23.83
C GLN A 25 5.09 -10.13 -24.13
N SER A 26 5.90 -10.47 -23.13
CA SER A 26 7.36 -10.53 -23.28
C SER A 26 7.87 -11.89 -23.77
N GLY A 27 6.99 -12.88 -23.98
CA GLY A 27 7.38 -14.24 -24.38
C GLY A 27 8.19 -15.01 -23.34
N MET A 28 8.11 -14.62 -22.07
CA MET A 28 8.89 -15.20 -20.97
C MET A 28 8.04 -16.08 -20.06
N VAL A 29 8.68 -16.98 -19.33
CA VAL A 29 8.01 -17.86 -18.35
C VAL A 29 7.87 -17.14 -17.01
N TRP A 30 6.64 -16.98 -16.52
CA TRP A 30 6.34 -16.25 -15.29
C TRP A 30 6.73 -16.98 -14.00
N ASN A 31 6.92 -18.30 -14.03
CA ASN A 31 7.07 -19.11 -12.80
C ASN A 31 8.51 -19.21 -12.27
N ARG A 32 9.50 -18.69 -13.00
CA ARG A 32 10.92 -18.63 -12.59
C ARG A 32 11.53 -17.25 -12.85
N PRO A 33 10.95 -16.18 -12.28
CA PRO A 33 11.47 -14.84 -12.51
C PRO A 33 12.84 -14.64 -11.85
N GLY A 34 13.79 -14.07 -12.58
CA GLY A 34 15.06 -13.59 -12.01
C GLY A 34 14.93 -12.15 -11.48
N PHE A 35 15.96 -11.69 -10.75
CA PHE A 35 16.05 -10.31 -10.24
C PHE A 35 15.81 -9.26 -11.32
N PHE A 36 16.52 -9.39 -12.44
CA PHE A 36 16.46 -8.44 -13.54
C PHE A 36 15.08 -8.37 -14.18
N GLU A 37 14.39 -9.50 -14.32
CA GLU A 37 13.06 -9.54 -14.92
C GLU A 37 12.00 -8.92 -14.01
N LEU A 38 12.14 -9.06 -12.68
CA LEU A 38 11.29 -8.35 -11.72
C LEU A 38 11.58 -6.85 -11.71
N GLY A 39 12.84 -6.44 -11.86
CA GLY A 39 13.22 -5.04 -12.03
C GLY A 39 12.64 -4.43 -13.30
N ARG A 40 12.71 -5.15 -14.43
CA ARG A 40 12.06 -4.74 -15.69
C ARG A 40 10.55 -4.67 -15.56
N PHE A 41 9.92 -5.63 -14.88
CA PHE A 41 8.49 -5.58 -14.59
C PHE A 41 8.13 -4.34 -13.74
N ALA A 42 8.90 -4.04 -12.70
CA ALA A 42 8.69 -2.86 -11.85
C ALA A 42 8.82 -1.55 -12.65
N GLN A 43 9.82 -1.47 -13.54
CA GLN A 43 9.99 -0.34 -14.43
C GLN A 43 8.83 -0.24 -15.44
N TRP A 44 8.45 -1.35 -16.05
CA TRP A 44 7.33 -1.43 -16.99
C TRP A 44 6.03 -0.93 -16.34
N LEU A 45 5.77 -1.26 -15.07
CA LEU A 45 4.56 -0.78 -14.37
C LEU A 45 4.44 0.75 -14.36
N ILE A 46 5.56 1.48 -14.27
CA ILE A 46 5.56 2.95 -14.21
C ILE A 46 5.75 3.61 -15.58
N THR A 47 6.32 2.92 -16.56
CA THR A 47 6.54 3.47 -17.91
C THR A 47 5.46 3.07 -18.90
N GLU A 48 4.68 2.02 -18.62
CA GLU A 48 3.60 1.59 -19.50
C GLU A 48 2.39 2.54 -19.38
N PRO A 49 1.91 3.11 -20.50
CA PRO A 49 0.73 3.95 -20.48
C PRO A 49 -0.51 3.14 -20.07
N LEU A 50 -1.31 3.71 -19.17
CA LEU A 50 -2.61 3.19 -18.80
C LEU A 50 -3.59 3.40 -19.96
N PRO A 51 -4.52 2.44 -20.16
CA PRO A 51 -5.56 2.60 -21.16
C PRO A 51 -6.37 3.90 -20.92
N PRO A 52 -6.83 4.55 -21.99
CA PRO A 52 -7.69 5.73 -21.90
C PRO A 52 -8.88 5.49 -20.98
N LYS A 53 -9.21 6.48 -20.15
CA LYS A 53 -10.36 6.43 -19.23
C LYS A 53 -11.55 6.98 -19.99
N GLY A 54 -12.21 6.11 -20.76
CA GLY A 54 -13.36 6.45 -21.60
C GLY A 54 -12.98 7.10 -22.94
N ALA A 55 -13.98 7.20 -23.82
CA ALA A 55 -13.82 7.56 -25.23
C ALA A 55 -13.23 8.96 -25.49
N ARG A 56 -13.27 9.86 -24.50
CA ARG A 56 -12.82 11.26 -24.64
C ARG A 56 -11.47 11.57 -23.97
N SER A 57 -10.83 10.58 -23.35
CA SER A 57 -9.57 10.79 -22.64
C SER A 57 -8.38 10.67 -23.59
N THR A 58 -7.85 11.79 -24.10
CA THR A 58 -6.65 11.82 -24.96
C THR A 58 -5.34 11.89 -24.18
N ALA A 59 -5.38 12.20 -22.88
CA ALA A 59 -4.19 12.30 -22.05
C ALA A 59 -3.60 10.91 -21.73
N VAL A 60 -2.32 10.72 -22.07
CA VAL A 60 -1.54 9.55 -21.65
C VAL A 60 -1.33 9.64 -20.14
N ARG A 61 -1.68 8.58 -19.42
CA ARG A 61 -1.49 8.48 -17.97
C ARG A 61 -0.61 7.29 -17.65
N PHE A 62 0.20 7.42 -16.61
CA PHE A 62 1.05 6.35 -16.12
C PHE A 62 0.64 5.96 -14.69
N ARG A 63 1.03 4.76 -14.26
CA ARG A 63 0.81 4.35 -12.87
C ARG A 63 1.75 5.15 -11.97
N SER A 64 1.25 5.58 -10.82
CA SER A 64 2.10 6.15 -9.79
C SER A 64 3.05 5.09 -9.20
N LYS A 65 4.21 5.52 -8.68
CA LYS A 65 5.14 4.64 -7.94
C LYS A 65 4.44 3.90 -6.79
N ARG A 66 3.53 4.58 -6.08
CA ARG A 66 2.73 3.99 -5.00
C ARG A 66 1.87 2.83 -5.51
N THR A 67 1.25 2.98 -6.67
CA THR A 67 0.44 1.93 -7.30
C THR A 67 1.32 0.76 -7.75
N ALA A 68 2.47 1.03 -8.36
CA ALA A 68 3.42 0.00 -8.76
C ALA A 68 3.91 -0.84 -7.56
N ASN A 69 4.26 -0.19 -6.46
CA ASN A 69 4.65 -0.87 -5.22
C ASN A 69 3.53 -1.76 -4.65
N ALA A 70 2.28 -1.29 -4.71
CA ALA A 70 1.13 -2.09 -4.29
C ALA A 70 0.91 -3.31 -5.19
N VAL A 71 1.18 -3.20 -6.50
CA VAL A 71 1.16 -4.34 -7.43
C VAL A 71 2.27 -5.32 -7.08
N LEU A 72 3.51 -4.86 -6.93
CA LEU A 72 4.67 -5.70 -6.59
C LEU A 72 4.45 -6.48 -5.30
N THR A 73 3.91 -5.84 -4.28
CA THR A 73 3.56 -6.49 -3.01
C THR A 73 2.60 -7.67 -3.25
N THR A 74 1.52 -7.42 -3.99
CA THR A 74 0.53 -8.45 -4.30
C THR A 74 1.12 -9.57 -5.17
N VAL A 75 2.03 -9.25 -6.08
CA VAL A 75 2.74 -10.25 -6.91
C VAL A 75 3.68 -11.10 -6.05
N PHE A 76 4.41 -10.53 -5.09
CA PHE A 76 5.25 -11.30 -4.19
C PHE A 76 4.44 -12.23 -3.28
N GLU A 77 3.27 -11.80 -2.80
CA GLU A 77 2.33 -12.66 -2.10
C GLU A 77 1.85 -13.81 -2.99
N PHE A 78 1.52 -13.53 -4.25
CA PHE A 78 1.13 -14.53 -5.24
C PHE A 78 2.25 -15.55 -5.52
N LEU A 79 3.50 -15.11 -5.69
CA LEU A 79 4.65 -16.00 -5.91
C LEU A 79 4.94 -16.86 -4.67
N ARG A 80 4.85 -16.29 -3.46
CA ARG A 80 4.93 -17.03 -2.20
C ARG A 80 3.86 -18.11 -2.11
N PHE A 81 2.62 -17.76 -2.43
CA PHE A 81 1.52 -18.72 -2.50
C PHE A 81 1.79 -19.81 -3.54
N GLY A 82 2.20 -19.43 -4.76
CA GLY A 82 2.55 -20.38 -5.81
C GLY A 82 3.67 -21.34 -5.41
N SER A 83 4.61 -20.87 -4.58
CA SER A 83 5.69 -21.69 -4.07
C SER A 83 5.23 -22.75 -3.05
N VAL A 84 4.27 -22.39 -2.18
CA VAL A 84 3.63 -23.36 -1.28
C VAL A 84 2.88 -24.45 -2.06
N HIS A 85 2.33 -24.10 -3.22
CA HIS A 85 1.62 -25.02 -4.11
C HIS A 85 2.51 -25.72 -5.17
N GLY A 86 3.83 -25.48 -5.15
CA GLY A 86 4.78 -26.10 -6.09
C GLY A 86 4.75 -25.55 -7.52
N TRP A 87 4.08 -24.43 -7.78
CA TRP A 87 4.06 -23.76 -9.09
C TRP A 87 5.31 -22.94 -9.36
N VAL A 88 5.90 -22.41 -8.29
CA VAL A 88 7.11 -21.57 -8.30
C VAL A 88 8.18 -22.25 -7.44
N PRO A 89 9.44 -22.31 -7.89
CA PRO A 89 10.51 -22.87 -7.06
C PRO A 89 10.76 -22.05 -5.79
N GLN A 90 11.06 -22.72 -4.68
CA GLN A 90 11.30 -22.06 -3.39
C GLN A 90 12.51 -21.12 -3.43
N GLU A 91 13.50 -21.39 -4.28
CA GLU A 91 14.68 -20.55 -4.45
C GLU A 91 14.32 -19.15 -4.97
N VAL A 92 13.28 -19.05 -5.81
CA VAL A 92 12.76 -17.76 -6.30
C VAL A 92 12.22 -16.94 -5.13
N VAL A 93 11.44 -17.56 -4.25
CA VAL A 93 10.84 -16.88 -3.09
C VAL A 93 11.87 -16.52 -2.02
N ALA A 94 12.90 -17.34 -1.85
CA ALA A 94 14.03 -17.05 -0.97
C ALA A 94 14.77 -15.78 -1.44
N GLN A 95 15.06 -15.68 -2.75
CA GLN A 95 15.67 -14.48 -3.33
C GLN A 95 14.77 -13.25 -3.10
N LEU A 96 13.46 -13.36 -3.34
CA LEU A 96 12.49 -12.28 -3.14
C LEU A 96 12.38 -11.76 -1.70
N SER A 97 12.84 -12.54 -0.72
CA SER A 97 12.80 -12.14 0.69
C SER A 97 14.02 -11.29 1.08
N GLU A 98 14.98 -11.08 0.18
CA GLU A 98 16.08 -10.16 0.41
C GLU A 98 15.58 -8.69 0.47
N PRO A 99 16.10 -7.86 1.41
CA PRO A 99 15.72 -6.45 1.57
C PRO A 99 15.74 -5.63 0.28
N LYS A 100 16.59 -5.97 -0.69
CA LYS A 100 16.67 -5.31 -2.00
C LYS A 100 15.36 -5.36 -2.79
N TYR A 101 14.51 -6.36 -2.54
CA TYR A 101 13.15 -6.48 -3.11
C TYR A 101 12.08 -5.85 -2.22
N LEU A 102 12.35 -5.77 -0.91
CA LEU A 102 11.46 -5.19 0.10
C LEU A 102 11.54 -3.66 0.17
N SER A 103 12.56 -3.02 -0.41
CA SER A 103 12.68 -1.55 -0.47
C SER A 103 11.51 -0.84 -1.15
N PHE A 104 10.72 -1.57 -1.94
CA PHE A 104 9.51 -1.07 -2.59
C PHE A 104 8.24 -1.35 -1.79
N LEU A 105 8.30 -2.13 -0.71
CA LEU A 105 7.17 -2.33 0.18
C LEU A 105 7.02 -1.08 1.06
N PRO A 106 5.83 -0.44 1.08
CA PRO A 106 5.58 0.53 2.11
C PRO A 106 5.64 -0.16 3.49
N ALA A 107 6.40 0.41 4.42
CA ALA A 107 6.69 -0.09 5.78
C ALA A 107 5.48 -0.38 6.71
N ARG A 108 4.26 -0.44 6.17
CA ARG A 108 2.98 -0.59 6.90
C ARG A 108 2.26 -1.92 6.59
N LEU A 109 3.01 -2.94 6.18
CA LEU A 109 2.47 -4.30 6.00
C LEU A 109 3.30 -5.37 6.72
N CYS A 110 4.08 -4.99 7.74
CA CYS A 110 4.55 -5.94 8.76
C CYS A 110 3.48 -6.01 9.85
N GLY A 111 2.72 -7.10 9.88
CA GLY A 111 1.63 -7.32 10.83
C GLY A 111 2.13 -7.56 12.26
N GLY A 112 1.65 -6.73 13.18
CA GLY A 112 1.67 -6.99 14.61
C GLY A 112 0.36 -6.47 15.21
N ARG A 113 -0.59 -7.37 15.45
CA ARG A 113 -1.83 -7.06 16.18
C ARG A 113 -1.48 -6.83 17.64
N THR A 114 -1.41 -5.59 18.10
CA THR A 114 -1.65 -5.21 19.51
C THR A 114 -2.39 -3.89 19.57
N GLY A 115 -3.45 -3.87 20.37
CA GLY A 115 -4.44 -2.81 20.38
C GLY A 115 -4.01 -1.57 21.15
N ARG A 116 -4.42 -0.41 20.62
CA ARG A 116 -5.15 0.65 21.33
C ARG A 116 -5.45 1.72 20.29
N VAL A 117 -6.72 2.07 20.15
CA VAL A 117 -7.09 3.33 19.50
C VAL A 117 -6.77 4.44 20.49
N PRO A 118 -5.94 5.44 20.15
CA PRO A 118 -5.95 6.69 20.89
C PRO A 118 -7.31 7.34 20.66
N HIS A 119 -7.99 7.74 21.74
CA HIS A 119 -9.16 8.58 21.62
C HIS A 119 -8.80 9.81 20.76
N LEU A 120 -9.63 10.14 19.79
CA LEU A 120 -9.59 11.45 19.15
C LEU A 120 -10.72 12.25 19.79
N SER A 121 -10.38 12.91 20.91
CA SER A 121 -11.18 14.03 21.40
C SER A 121 -11.02 15.17 20.39
N GLY A 122 -12.12 15.55 19.76
CA GLY A 122 -12.16 16.76 18.93
C GLY A 122 -12.02 18.02 19.77
N PRO A 123 -11.60 19.13 19.14
CA PRO A 123 -12.08 20.42 19.58
C PRO A 123 -12.91 21.11 18.49
N ASP A 124 -14.14 21.37 18.93
CA ASP A 124 -15.13 22.37 18.56
C ASP A 124 -14.68 23.56 17.68
N ASP A 125 -15.44 23.70 16.60
CA ASP A 125 -16.08 24.93 16.10
C ASP A 125 -15.93 26.17 17.01
N GLN A 126 -15.13 27.14 16.56
CA GLN A 126 -15.15 28.51 17.10
C GLN A 126 -15.89 29.44 16.14
N PHE A 127 -17.20 29.51 16.32
CA PHE A 127 -18.04 30.60 15.82
C PHE A 127 -17.78 31.87 16.64
N HIS A 128 -17.50 32.96 15.94
CA HIS A 128 -17.47 34.33 16.46
C HIS A 128 -18.85 34.77 16.94
N GLY A 129 -18.96 35.30 18.16
CA GLY A 129 -20.16 36.03 18.56
C GLY A 129 -20.27 36.40 20.05
N GLY A 130 -19.80 37.60 20.40
CA GLY A 130 -20.63 38.53 21.15
C GLY A 130 -20.72 38.42 22.68
N ARG A 131 -20.00 39.38 23.31
CA ARG A 131 -20.48 40.26 24.40
C ARG A 131 -20.60 39.70 25.84
N ARG A 132 -19.89 40.47 26.68
CA ARG A 132 -20.27 41.02 28.01
C ARG A 132 -20.11 40.12 29.24
N GLY A 133 -19.12 40.48 30.04
CA GLY A 133 -19.39 40.99 31.39
C GLY A 133 -18.82 40.20 32.55
N HIS A 134 -18.19 40.95 33.46
CA HIS A 134 -17.92 40.66 34.86
C HIS A 134 -16.65 39.88 35.28
N ARG A 135 -15.66 40.73 35.60
CA ARG A 135 -14.61 40.69 36.63
C ARG A 135 -14.99 39.97 37.94
N VAL A 136 -13.99 39.31 38.55
CA VAL A 136 -13.57 39.21 39.98
C VAL A 136 -13.00 37.78 40.18
N ALA A 137 -11.69 37.53 40.23
CA ALA A 137 -10.63 37.81 41.21
C ALA A 137 -10.33 36.62 42.15
N ALA A 138 -9.01 36.40 42.28
CA ALA A 138 -8.27 35.88 43.43
C ALA A 138 -8.33 34.37 43.77
N GLY A 139 -7.14 33.80 43.93
CA GLY A 139 -6.94 32.57 44.71
C GLY A 139 -5.72 31.74 44.33
N CYS A 140 -4.51 32.30 44.42
CA CYS A 140 -3.30 31.47 44.61
C CYS A 140 -3.15 31.18 46.11
N PRO A 141 -2.82 29.94 46.49
CA PRO A 141 -1.62 29.74 47.31
C PRO A 141 -0.78 28.57 46.75
N ASP A 142 0.51 28.77 46.48
CA ASP A 142 1.64 28.72 47.42
C ASP A 142 2.20 27.30 47.61
N ARG A 143 3.17 27.00 46.74
CA ARG A 143 4.54 26.54 47.03
C ARG A 143 4.83 25.89 48.41
N ALA A 144 5.10 24.58 48.39
CA ALA A 144 6.13 23.93 49.23
C ALA A 144 6.37 22.53 48.61
N ALA A 145 7.54 22.23 48.05
CA ALA A 145 8.83 21.95 48.68
C ALA A 145 9.10 20.43 48.66
N ALA A 146 10.09 20.05 47.84
CA ALA A 146 11.17 19.13 48.18
C ALA A 146 12.26 19.27 47.10
#